data_AF-A0A0J8S6W1-F1
#
_entry.id   AF-A0A0J8S6W1-F1
#
_cell.length_a   1.000
_cell.length_b   1.000
_cell.length_c   1.000
_cell.angle_alpha   90.00
_cell.angle_beta   90.00
_cell.angle_gamma   90.00
#
_symmetry.space_group_name_H-M   'P 1'
#
loop_
_entity.id
_entity.type
_entity.pdbx_description
1 polymer ?
#
loop_
_entity_poly.entity_id
_entity_poly.type
_entity_poly.pdbx_seq_one_letter_code
_entity_poly.pdbx_strand_id
1 'polypeptide(L)'
;MTGQSETLDKYDLVILATGYKRNPFTTVLKQLEPILETGPAGEQFCVDRKYRLAFLPGKVRRDAGIWLQGCCESTHGLSDSLLSILSVRSSELLDAILSSSKRSEQFAKL
;
A
#
# COMPACT_ATOMS: atom_id res chain seq x y z
N MET A 1 -20.69 27.09 -21.83
CA MET A 1 -21.07 26.39 -20.58
C MET A 1 -20.80 27.36 -19.43
N THR A 2 -21.79 28.17 -19.08
CA THR A 2 -21.69 29.23 -18.05
C THR A 2 -21.85 28.60 -16.68
N GLY A 3 -20.78 28.52 -15.90
CA GLY A 3 -20.86 28.16 -14.48
C GLY A 3 -21.57 29.28 -13.74
N GLN A 4 -22.80 29.04 -13.28
CA GLN A 4 -23.43 29.93 -12.31
C GLN A 4 -22.64 29.83 -11.01
N SER A 5 -22.03 30.94 -10.59
CA SER A 5 -21.47 31.08 -9.26
C SER A 5 -22.61 31.49 -8.33
N GLU A 6 -23.16 30.55 -7.60
CA GLU A 6 -24.03 30.87 -6.47
C GLU A 6 -23.18 31.47 -5.36
N THR A 7 -23.61 32.61 -4.83
CA THR A 7 -22.91 33.28 -3.72
C THR A 7 -23.39 32.60 -2.44
N LEU A 8 -22.47 31.96 -1.71
CA LEU A 8 -22.80 31.21 -0.50
C LEU A 8 -23.35 32.15 0.59
N ASP A 9 -24.48 31.78 1.17
CA ASP A 9 -25.07 32.44 2.33
C ASP A 9 -24.20 32.30 3.59
N LYS A 10 -24.54 33.04 4.65
CA LYS A 10 -23.81 33.02 5.93
C LYS A 10 -24.13 31.73 6.69
N TYR A 11 -23.11 30.93 7.02
CA TYR A 11 -23.24 29.71 7.82
C TYR A 11 -22.54 29.85 9.17
N ASP A 12 -23.13 29.28 10.22
CA ASP A 12 -22.52 29.19 11.55
C ASP A 12 -21.45 28.08 11.63
N LEU A 13 -21.59 27.02 10.82
CA LEU A 13 -20.67 25.88 10.79
C LEU A 13 -20.72 25.18 9.42
N VAL A 14 -19.55 24.69 8.96
CA VAL A 14 -19.42 23.85 7.77
C VAL A 14 -18.68 22.56 8.14
N ILE A 15 -19.22 21.41 7.76
CA ILE A 15 -18.61 20.09 7.96
C ILE A 15 -18.17 19.52 6.60
N LEU A 16 -16.88 19.24 6.46
CA LEU A 16 -16.30 18.66 5.25
C LEU A 16 -16.15 17.14 5.41
N ALA A 17 -17.17 16.38 4.99
CA ALA A 17 -17.17 14.93 4.99
C ALA A 17 -16.61 14.33 3.68
N THR A 18 -15.47 14.84 3.20
CA THR A 18 -14.91 14.54 1.85
C THR A 18 -14.12 13.22 1.78
N GLY A 19 -14.28 12.32 2.75
CA GLY A 19 -13.57 11.04 2.80
C GLY A 19 -12.08 11.16 3.15
N TYR A 20 -11.30 10.14 2.76
CA TYR A 20 -9.89 9.97 3.15
C TYR A 20 -8.99 9.72 1.95
N LYS A 21 -7.77 10.28 1.98
CA LYS A 21 -6.70 9.88 1.05
C LYS A 21 -5.96 8.66 1.61
N ARG A 22 -5.75 7.64 0.78
CA ARG A 22 -5.15 6.36 1.17
C ARG A 22 -3.68 6.20 0.77
N ASN A 23 -2.88 7.27 0.93
CA ASN A 23 -1.44 7.27 0.63
C ASN A 23 -0.54 7.71 1.80
N PRO A 24 -0.74 7.26 3.05
CA PRO A 24 0.05 7.75 4.19
C PRO A 24 1.54 7.34 4.15
N PHE A 25 1.88 6.26 3.44
CA PHE A 25 3.24 5.69 3.42
C PHE A 25 4.15 6.34 2.38
N THR A 26 3.64 7.17 1.47
CA THR A 26 4.48 7.83 0.44
C THR A 26 5.58 8.68 1.08
N THR A 27 5.27 9.36 2.18
CA THR A 27 6.26 10.17 2.91
C THR A 27 7.24 9.29 3.68
N VAL A 28 6.76 8.22 4.32
CA VAL A 28 7.58 7.28 5.09
C VAL A 28 8.55 6.50 4.19
N LEU A 29 8.09 6.09 3.01
CA LEU A 29 8.88 5.30 2.04
C LEU A 29 9.70 6.16 1.08
N LYS A 30 9.61 7.49 1.16
CA LYS A 30 10.29 8.40 0.23
C LYS A 30 11.79 8.12 0.11
N GLN A 31 12.47 7.81 1.22
CA GLN A 31 13.90 7.49 1.21
C GLN A 31 14.23 6.14 0.55
N LEU A 32 13.24 5.26 0.43
CA LEU A 32 13.39 3.95 -0.19
C LEU A 32 13.08 3.97 -1.68
N GLU A 33 12.44 5.02 -2.23
CA GLU A 33 12.13 5.14 -3.66
C GLU A 33 13.27 4.70 -4.61
N PRO A 34 14.56 5.04 -4.37
CA PRO A 34 15.65 4.64 -5.26
C PRO A 34 15.90 3.12 -5.35
N ILE A 35 15.34 2.34 -4.43
CA ILE A 35 15.50 0.88 -4.38
C ILE A 35 14.19 0.12 -4.65
N LEU A 36 13.10 0.83 -4.97
CA LEU A 36 11.78 0.23 -5.21
C LEU A 36 11.48 0.11 -6.70
N GLU A 37 10.66 -0.87 -7.04
CA GLU A 37 10.06 -0.96 -8.36
C GLU A 37 8.83 -0.05 -8.45
N THR A 38 8.70 0.67 -9.56
CA THR A 38 7.53 1.49 -9.88
C THR A 38 6.46 0.64 -10.57
N GLY A 39 5.19 0.91 -10.30
CA GLY A 39 4.09 0.15 -10.89
C GLY A 39 3.94 0.43 -12.40
N PRO A 40 3.41 -0.54 -13.17
CA PRO A 40 3.29 -0.43 -14.63
C PRO A 40 2.28 0.62 -15.10
N ALA A 41 1.38 1.08 -14.22
CA ALA A 41 0.29 2.00 -14.54
C ALA A 41 0.47 3.41 -13.91
N GLY A 42 1.70 3.80 -13.58
CA GLY A 42 2.00 5.09 -12.95
C GLY A 42 1.78 5.12 -11.43
N GLU A 43 1.63 3.95 -10.82
CA GLU A 43 1.59 3.80 -9.37
C GLU A 43 2.99 4.04 -8.80
N GLN A 44 3.07 4.81 -7.72
CA GLN A 44 4.35 5.18 -7.09
C GLN A 44 5.14 3.96 -6.59
N PHE A 45 4.43 2.87 -6.23
CA PHE A 45 5.03 1.64 -5.74
C PHE A 45 4.36 0.42 -6.35
N CYS A 46 5.16 -0.59 -6.69
CA CYS A 46 4.68 -1.89 -7.12
C CYS A 46 4.52 -2.83 -5.90
N VAL A 47 3.37 -3.50 -5.81
CA VAL A 47 3.02 -4.42 -4.71
C VAL A 47 2.56 -5.74 -5.30
N ASP A 48 3.10 -6.86 -4.80
CA ASP A 48 2.70 -8.20 -5.25
C ASP A 48 1.38 -8.67 -4.63
N ARG A 49 0.88 -9.84 -5.07
CA ARG A 49 -0.37 -10.45 -4.55
C ARG A 49 -0.35 -10.70 -3.04
N LYS A 50 0.83 -10.85 -2.45
CA LYS A 50 1.00 -11.08 -1.01
C LYS A 50 1.22 -9.77 -0.27
N TYR A 51 0.87 -8.64 -0.89
CA TYR A 51 1.02 -7.30 -0.35
C TYR A 51 2.47 -6.86 -0.12
N ARG A 52 3.45 -7.58 -0.67
CA ARG A 52 4.87 -7.24 -0.51
C ARG A 52 5.26 -6.18 -1.52
N LEU A 53 5.94 -5.14 -1.03
CA LEU A 53 6.57 -4.12 -1.84
C LEU A 53 7.68 -4.74 -2.70
N ALA A 54 7.68 -4.44 -3.99
CA ALA A 54 8.72 -4.91 -4.90
C ALA A 54 9.96 -4.01 -4.82
N PHE A 55 11.12 -4.65 -4.62
CA PHE A 55 12.44 -3.99 -4.57
C PHE A 55 13.23 -4.33 -5.82
N LEU A 56 14.04 -3.39 -6.29
CA LEU A 56 14.97 -3.65 -7.39
C LEU A 56 15.90 -4.84 -7.07
N PRO A 57 16.21 -5.70 -8.06
CA PRO A 57 17.03 -6.88 -7.84
C PRO A 57 18.36 -6.58 -7.13
N GLY A 58 18.65 -7.34 -6.08
CA GLY A 58 19.91 -7.23 -5.32
C GLY A 58 20.03 -6.04 -4.37
N LYS A 59 19.02 -5.18 -4.24
CA LYS A 59 19.05 -4.03 -3.32
C LYS A 59 18.74 -4.39 -1.87
N VAL A 60 17.99 -5.45 -1.65
CA VAL A 60 17.53 -5.87 -0.31
C VAL A 60 17.78 -7.36 -0.13
N ARG A 61 18.19 -7.76 1.08
CA ARG A 61 18.33 -9.18 1.43
C ARG A 61 17.00 -9.91 1.28
N ARG A 62 17.06 -11.20 0.95
CA ARG A 62 15.85 -12.01 0.70
C ARG A 62 14.91 -12.12 1.89
N ASP A 63 15.41 -11.98 3.12
CA ASP A 63 14.63 -12.02 4.36
C ASP A 63 14.09 -10.67 4.85
N ALA A 64 14.51 -9.58 4.22
CA ALA A 64 13.94 -8.27 4.48
C ALA A 64 12.79 -7.98 3.51
N GLY A 65 11.74 -7.34 4.00
CA GLY A 65 10.57 -7.00 3.21
C GLY A 65 9.71 -5.94 3.89
N ILE A 66 8.92 -5.26 3.09
CA ILE A 66 7.89 -4.32 3.54
C ILE A 66 6.59 -4.80 2.93
N TRP A 67 5.52 -4.79 3.73
CA TRP A 67 4.19 -5.17 3.29
C TRP A 67 3.22 -4.01 3.52
N LEU A 68 2.37 -3.71 2.54
CA LEU A 68 1.41 -2.61 2.58
C LEU A 68 0.00 -3.14 2.82
N GLN A 69 -0.79 -2.52 3.70
CA GLN A 69 -2.13 -2.99 4.06
C GLN A 69 -3.13 -1.83 4.07
N GLY A 70 -4.30 -2.02 3.46
CA GLY A 70 -5.40 -1.06 3.51
C GLY A 70 -5.26 0.14 2.56
N CYS A 71 -4.29 0.08 1.65
CA CYS A 71 -3.95 1.13 0.69
C CYS A 71 -3.61 0.61 -0.71
N CYS A 72 -3.96 -0.63 -0.99
CA CYS A 72 -3.69 -1.35 -2.23
C CYS A 72 -4.98 -1.53 -3.04
N GLU A 73 -5.96 -0.64 -2.89
CA GLU A 73 -7.25 -0.73 -3.58
C GLU A 73 -7.12 -0.79 -5.11
N SER A 74 -6.14 -0.10 -5.69
CA SER A 74 -5.89 -0.12 -7.14
C SER A 74 -5.48 -1.50 -7.66
N THR A 75 -4.79 -2.30 -6.84
CA THR A 75 -4.24 -3.62 -7.22
C THR A 75 -5.02 -4.79 -6.63
N HIS A 76 -5.68 -4.62 -5.48
CA HIS A 76 -6.35 -5.66 -4.70
C HIS A 76 -7.86 -5.42 -4.51
N GLY A 77 -8.39 -4.31 -5.06
CA GLY A 77 -9.80 -3.98 -5.10
C GLY A 77 -10.35 -3.29 -3.85
N LEU A 78 -11.64 -2.92 -3.92
CA LEU A 78 -12.35 -2.11 -2.91
C LEU A 78 -12.29 -2.66 -1.48
N SER A 79 -12.25 -3.98 -1.35
CA SER A 79 -12.22 -4.69 -0.05
C SER A 79 -10.92 -4.49 0.73
N ASP A 80 -9.83 -4.04 0.10
CA ASP A 80 -8.54 -3.90 0.76
C ASP A 80 -8.59 -2.95 1.97
N SER A 81 -9.34 -1.87 1.84
CA SER A 81 -9.48 -0.89 2.92
C SER A 81 -10.51 -1.27 3.98
N LEU A 82 -11.23 -2.38 3.79
CA LEU A 82 -12.43 -2.74 4.55
C LEU A 82 -12.20 -4.01 5.37
N LEU A 83 -13.14 -4.29 6.27
CA LEU A 83 -13.08 -5.47 7.14
C LEU A 83 -13.44 -6.77 6.41
N SER A 84 -13.99 -6.69 5.20
CA SER A 84 -14.57 -7.82 4.46
C SER A 84 -13.62 -9.00 4.25
N ILE A 85 -12.32 -8.75 4.11
CA ILE A 85 -11.31 -9.79 3.89
C ILE A 85 -10.23 -9.83 4.98
N LEU A 86 -10.37 -9.04 6.06
CA LEU A 86 -9.27 -8.82 6.99
C LEU A 86 -8.75 -10.10 7.65
N SER A 87 -9.65 -11.01 8.04
CA SER A 87 -9.30 -12.28 8.67
C SER A 87 -8.49 -13.18 7.74
N VAL A 88 -8.98 -13.37 6.51
CA VAL A 88 -8.33 -14.19 5.47
C VAL A 88 -7.00 -13.57 5.08
N ARG A 89 -6.97 -12.26 4.80
CA ARG A 89 -5.75 -11.53 4.43
C ARG A 89 -4.68 -11.61 5.52
N SER A 90 -5.07 -11.56 6.79
CA SER A 90 -4.12 -11.68 7.91
C SER A 90 -3.41 -13.03 7.92
N SER A 91 -4.12 -14.12 7.61
CA SER A 91 -3.52 -15.44 7.47
C SER A 91 -2.54 -15.50 6.29
N GLU A 92 -2.96 -14.99 5.12
CA GLU A 92 -2.11 -14.98 3.92
C GLU A 92 -0.82 -14.16 4.12
N LEU A 93 -0.93 -13.03 4.83
CA LEU A 93 0.20 -12.17 5.16
C LEU A 93 1.19 -12.86 6.11
N LEU A 94 0.68 -13.53 7.14
CA LEU A 94 1.52 -14.29 8.08
C LEU A 94 2.31 -15.38 7.35
N ASP A 95 1.65 -16.15 6.48
CA ASP A 95 2.30 -17.16 5.66
C ASP A 95 3.37 -16.55 4.74
N ALA A 96 3.10 -15.38 4.15
CA ALA A 96 4.05 -14.65 3.32
C ALA A 96 5.32 -14.28 4.11
N ILE A 97 5.16 -13.66 5.29
CA ILE A 97 6.26 -13.22 6.15
C ILE A 97 7.10 -14.43 6.61
N LEU A 98 6.46 -15.46 7.16
CA LEU A 98 7.16 -16.64 7.66
C LEU A 98 7.86 -17.42 6.54
N SER A 99 7.28 -17.49 5.34
CA SER A 99 7.93 -18.11 4.18
C SER A 99 9.17 -17.34 3.70
N SER A 100 9.23 -16.03 3.95
CA SER A 100 10.39 -15.19 3.65
C SER A 100 11.54 -15.49 4.63
N SER A 101 11.22 -15.60 5.92
CA SER A 101 12.19 -15.90 6.99
C SER A 101 12.73 -17.34 6.93
N LYS A 102 11.87 -18.33 6.66
CA LYS A 102 12.33 -19.73 6.53
C LYS A 102 13.32 -19.91 5.38
N ARG A 103 13.12 -19.16 4.28
CA ARG A 103 13.99 -19.23 3.10
C ARG A 103 15.40 -18.76 3.43
N SER A 104 15.58 -17.70 4.22
CA SER A 104 16.91 -17.24 4.61
C SER A 104 17.64 -18.19 5.55
N GLU A 105 16.94 -18.80 6.51
CA GLU A 105 17.55 -19.80 7.40
C GLU A 105 18.10 -21.01 6.62
N GLN A 106 17.39 -21.42 5.57
CA GLN A 106 17.81 -22.53 4.72
C GLN A 106 19.02 -22.17 3.84
N PHE A 107 19.06 -20.93 3.32
CA PHE A 107 20.22 -20.41 2.58
C PHE A 107 21.45 -20.18 3.47
N ALA A 108 21.27 -19.79 4.74
CA ALA A 108 22.37 -19.58 5.68
C ALA A 108 23.03 -20.90 6.16
N LYS A 109 22.39 -22.05 5.91
CA LYS A 109 22.90 -23.40 6.24
C LYS A 109 23.65 -24.08 5.09
N LEU A 110 23.69 -23.46 3.91
CA LEU A 110 24.42 -23.90 2.73
C LEU A 110 25.74 -23.14 2.60
#